data_AF-A0A7K3YXR1-F1
#
_entry.id   AF-A0A7K3YXR1-F1
#
_cell.length_a   1.000
_cell.length_b   1.000
_cell.length_c   1.000
_cell.angle_alpha   90.00
_cell.angle_beta   90.00
_cell.angle_gamma   90.00
#
_symmetry.space_group_name_H-M   'P 1'
#
loop_
_entity.id
_entity.type
_entity.pdbx_description
1 polymer ?
#
loop_
_entity_poly.entity_id
_entity_poly.type
_entity_poly.pdbx_seq_one_letter_code
_entity_poly.pdbx_strand_id
1 'polypeptide(L)'
;DHSIPKDNEQRIKEIICDHASDYAGFHDLKTRRSGPGIFIEFHLVMPGQITVLQSHDLSDHLENDLMLEFPRSTITIHIEPCSEGKCNRCGDFCTFGKKKGS
;
A
#
# COMPACT_ATOMS: atom_id res chain seq x y z
N ASP A 1 10.62 13.63 -14.71
CA ASP A 1 9.86 12.72 -13.84
C ASP A 1 8.44 12.68 -14.38
N HIS A 2 7.92 11.51 -14.74
CA HIS A 2 6.57 11.36 -15.28
C HIS A 2 5.79 10.44 -14.35
N SER A 3 4.55 10.80 -14.03
CA SER A 3 3.59 9.88 -13.40
C SER A 3 3.45 8.62 -14.24
N ILE A 4 3.33 7.47 -13.59
CA ILE A 4 3.08 6.21 -14.29
C ILE A 4 1.69 6.23 -14.97
N PRO A 5 1.44 5.37 -15.96
CA PRO A 5 0.10 5.21 -16.52
C PRO A 5 -0.93 4.94 -15.41
N LYS A 6 -2.13 5.52 -15.54
CA LYS A 6 -3.19 5.36 -14.53
C LYS A 6 -3.55 3.90 -14.27
N ASP A 7 -3.48 3.05 -15.29
CA ASP A 7 -3.73 1.62 -15.17
C ASP A 7 -2.72 0.92 -14.24
N ASN A 8 -1.45 1.35 -14.27
CA ASN A 8 -0.42 0.81 -13.38
C ASN A 8 -0.64 1.29 -11.94
N GLU A 9 -0.97 2.58 -11.75
CA GLU A 9 -1.31 3.11 -10.42
C GLU A 9 -2.54 2.39 -9.84
N GLN A 10 -3.52 2.09 -10.69
CA GLN A 10 -4.70 1.33 -10.32
C GLN A 10 -4.34 -0.11 -9.90
N ARG A 11 -3.45 -0.76 -10.65
CA ARG A 11 -2.99 -2.10 -10.31
C ARG A 11 -2.20 -2.14 -9.00
N ILE A 12 -1.38 -1.12 -8.72
CA ILE A 12 -0.69 -0.98 -7.43
C ILE A 12 -1.71 -0.87 -6.29
N LYS A 13 -2.75 -0.05 -6.45
CA LYS A 13 -3.83 0.08 -5.47
C LYS A 13 -4.55 -1.26 -5.24
N GLU A 14 -4.83 -2.01 -6.29
CA GLU A 14 -5.43 -3.35 -6.20
C GLU A 14 -4.60 -4.29 -5.34
N ILE A 15 -3.30 -4.40 -5.64
CA ILE A 15 -2.37 -5.27 -4.90
C ILE A 15 -2.32 -4.87 -3.43
N ILE A 16 -2.18 -3.57 -3.12
CA ILE A 16 -2.20 -3.08 -1.74
C ILE A 16 -3.52 -3.47 -1.06
N CYS A 17 -4.64 -3.30 -1.76
CA CYS A 17 -5.98 -3.61 -1.25
C CYS A 17 -6.29 -5.08 -1.02
N ASP A 18 -5.60 -5.99 -1.71
CA ASP A 18 -5.77 -7.43 -1.48
C ASP A 18 -5.30 -7.84 -0.07
N HIS A 19 -4.49 -7.00 0.59
CA HIS A 19 -4.01 -7.19 1.97
C HIS A 19 -4.77 -6.34 3.01
N ALA A 20 -5.93 -5.78 2.64
CA ALA A 20 -6.67 -4.84 3.51
C ALA A 20 -7.19 -5.44 4.83
N SER A 21 -7.12 -6.76 5.01
CA SER A 21 -7.40 -7.43 6.28
C SER A 21 -6.33 -7.18 7.35
N ASP A 22 -5.10 -6.89 6.93
CA ASP A 22 -3.92 -6.93 7.80
C ASP A 22 -3.46 -5.54 8.26
N TYR A 23 -4.07 -4.49 7.71
CA TYR A 23 -3.81 -3.08 8.06
C TYR A 23 -5.11 -2.27 8.19
N ALA A 24 -5.03 -1.11 8.84
CA ALA A 24 -6.20 -0.26 9.12
C ALA A 24 -6.55 0.71 7.96
N GLY A 25 -5.54 1.14 7.20
CA GLY A 25 -5.72 1.93 5.97
C GLY A 25 -4.38 2.21 5.28
N PHE A 26 -4.42 2.77 4.08
CA PHE A 26 -3.22 3.26 3.39
C PHE A 26 -3.48 4.63 2.77
N HIS A 27 -2.45 5.47 2.68
CA HIS A 27 -2.57 6.81 2.11
C HIS A 27 -1.25 7.29 1.49
N ASP A 28 -1.31 8.46 0.84
CA ASP A 28 -0.17 9.14 0.21
C ASP A 28 0.61 8.27 -0.79
N LEU A 29 -0.10 7.46 -1.60
CA LEU A 29 0.51 6.69 -2.68
C LEU A 29 1.13 7.63 -3.72
N LYS A 30 2.46 7.62 -3.79
CA LYS A 30 3.25 8.32 -4.79
C LYS A 30 3.90 7.32 -5.70
N THR A 31 3.72 7.54 -7.00
CA THR A 31 4.36 6.73 -8.02
C THR A 31 5.03 7.62 -9.04
N ARG A 32 6.28 7.32 -9.36
CA ARG A 32 7.05 8.05 -10.37
C ARG A 32 7.91 7.12 -11.20
N ARG A 33 8.11 7.47 -12.46
CA ARG A 33 8.96 6.72 -13.38
C ARG A 33 10.30 7.42 -13.59
N SER A 34 11.40 6.67 -13.43
CA SER A 34 12.74 7.12 -13.77
C SER A 34 13.44 6.09 -14.67
N GLY A 35 13.61 6.45 -15.94
CA GLY A 35 14.15 5.55 -16.96
C GLY A 35 13.36 4.23 -17.05
N PRO A 36 14.01 3.07 -16.91
CA PRO A 36 13.34 1.76 -16.92
C PRO A 36 12.67 1.38 -15.60
N GLY A 37 12.92 2.13 -14.52
CA GLY A 37 12.45 1.82 -13.17
C GLY A 37 11.22 2.61 -12.74
N ILE A 38 10.50 2.06 -11.77
CA ILE A 38 9.33 2.67 -11.12
C ILE A 38 9.65 2.85 -9.64
N PHE A 39 9.25 3.97 -9.06
CA PHE A 39 9.30 4.19 -7.61
C PHE A 39 7.88 4.20 -7.09
N ILE A 40 7.64 3.43 -6.03
CA ILE A 40 6.34 3.28 -5.37
C ILE A 40 6.57 3.58 -3.89
N GLU A 41 5.92 4.63 -3.37
CA GLU A 41 6.01 5.05 -1.97
C GLU A 41 4.60 5.22 -1.43
N PHE A 42 4.32 4.69 -0.24
CA PHE A 42 3.03 4.88 0.42
C PHE A 42 3.12 4.65 1.93
N HIS A 43 2.10 5.12 2.65
CA HIS A 43 1.98 4.96 4.09
C HIS A 43 0.95 3.88 4.41
N LEU A 44 1.31 2.92 5.27
CA LEU A 44 0.39 1.94 5.85
C LEU A 44 0.08 2.30 7.30
N VAL A 45 -1.21 2.43 7.59
CA VAL A 45 -1.70 2.63 8.95
C VAL A 45 -2.00 1.28 9.57
N MET A 46 -1.35 0.97 10.68
CA MET A 46 -1.50 -0.31 11.40
C MET A 46 -2.12 -0.11 12.78
N PRO A 47 -2.75 -1.15 13.37
CA PRO A 47 -3.16 -1.09 14.78
C PRO A 47 -1.97 -0.74 15.69
N GLY A 48 -2.13 0.18 16.64
CA GLY A 48 -1.03 0.63 17.51
C GLY A 48 -0.42 -0.45 18.42
N GLN A 49 -1.08 -1.61 18.51
CA GLN A 49 -0.60 -2.80 19.23
C GLN A 49 0.14 -3.81 18.33
N ILE A 50 0.32 -3.51 17.03
CA ILE A 50 1.05 -4.38 16.11
C ILE A 50 2.52 -4.50 16.54
N THR A 51 3.08 -5.71 16.44
CA THR A 51 4.51 -5.90 16.70
C THR A 51 5.33 -5.44 15.49
N VAL A 52 6.59 -5.07 15.73
CA VAL A 52 7.54 -4.75 14.66
C VAL A 52 7.67 -5.91 13.67
N LEU A 53 7.70 -7.16 14.17
CA LEU A 53 7.77 -8.36 13.34
C LEU A 53 6.55 -8.47 12.40
N GLN A 54 5.33 -8.36 12.93
CA GLN A 54 4.12 -8.41 12.09
C GLN A 54 4.10 -7.30 11.04
N SER A 55 4.55 -6.10 11.41
CA SER A 55 4.63 -4.98 10.48
C SER A 55 5.68 -5.20 9.37
N HIS A 56 6.78 -5.86 9.71
CA HIS A 56 7.83 -6.25 8.76
C HIS A 56 7.33 -7.36 7.82
N ASP A 57 6.73 -8.42 8.35
CA ASP A 57 6.23 -9.55 7.56
C ASP A 57 5.21 -9.10 6.49
N LEU A 58 4.30 -8.18 6.86
CA LEU A 58 3.34 -7.61 5.92
C LEU A 58 4.02 -6.71 4.87
N SER A 59 5.03 -5.93 5.28
CA SER A 59 5.78 -5.08 4.35
C SER A 59 6.52 -5.93 3.33
N ASP A 60 7.21 -6.99 3.76
CA ASP A 60 7.87 -7.95 2.88
C ASP A 60 6.88 -8.60 1.90
N HIS A 61 5.71 -9.00 2.37
CA HIS A 61 4.69 -9.62 1.50
C HIS A 61 4.21 -8.65 0.41
N LEU A 62 3.88 -7.41 0.79
CA LEU A 62 3.45 -6.38 -0.14
C LEU A 62 4.55 -6.00 -1.14
N GLU A 63 5.80 -5.89 -0.67
CA GLU A 63 6.94 -5.63 -1.53
C GLU A 63 7.11 -6.73 -2.57
N ASN A 64 6.99 -8.00 -2.16
CA ASN A 64 7.09 -9.14 -3.08
C ASN A 64 5.98 -9.12 -4.14
N ASP A 65 4.72 -8.93 -3.74
CA ASP A 65 3.59 -8.91 -4.70
C ASP A 65 3.72 -7.76 -5.70
N LEU A 66 4.14 -6.57 -5.23
CA LEU A 66 4.40 -5.43 -6.10
C LEU A 66 5.60 -5.68 -7.02
N MET A 67 6.66 -6.33 -6.56
CA MET A 67 7.82 -6.67 -7.39
C MET A 67 7.53 -7.75 -8.43
N LEU A 68 6.62 -8.69 -8.15
CA LEU A 68 6.19 -9.70 -9.13
C LEU A 68 5.52 -9.04 -10.34
N GLU A 69 4.68 -8.03 -10.10
CA GLU A 69 3.96 -7.30 -11.15
C GLU A 69 4.82 -6.18 -11.76
N PHE A 70 5.72 -5.58 -10.96
CA PHE A 70 6.63 -4.52 -11.38
C PHE A 70 8.11 -4.87 -11.10
N PRO A 71 8.75 -5.78 -11.86
CA PRO A 71 10.09 -6.32 -11.55
C PRO A 71 11.25 -5.31 -11.49
N ARG A 72 11.04 -4.07 -11.91
CA ARG A 72 12.01 -2.97 -11.85
C ARG A 72 11.50 -1.83 -10.97
N SER A 73 10.74 -2.14 -9.93
CA SER A 73 10.28 -1.17 -8.96
C SER A 73 11.21 -1.06 -7.76
N THR A 74 11.37 0.15 -7.23
CA THR A 74 11.84 0.41 -5.87
C THR A 74 10.61 0.78 -5.04
N ILE A 75 10.37 0.02 -3.98
CA ILE A 75 9.21 0.20 -3.10
C ILE A 75 9.70 0.77 -1.76
N THR A 76 8.92 1.66 -1.17
CA THR A 76 9.20 2.22 0.15
C THR A 76 7.90 2.32 0.92
N ILE A 77 7.79 1.54 2.00
CA ILE A 77 6.58 1.46 2.83
C ILE A 77 6.84 2.16 4.16
N HIS A 78 6.05 3.20 4.45
CA HIS A 78 6.09 3.90 5.73
C HIS A 78 5.00 3.37 6.66
N ILE A 79 5.39 2.78 7.79
CA ILE A 79 4.44 2.23 8.76
C ILE A 79 4.09 3.29 9.80
N GLU A 80 2.80 3.60 9.93
CA GLU A 80 2.25 4.54 10.89
C GLU A 80 1.34 3.80 11.90
N PRO A 81 1.52 3.99 13.21
CA PRO A 81 0.57 3.46 14.18
C PRO A 81 -0.72 4.28 14.19
N CYS A 82 -1.86 3.59 14.27
CA CYS A 82 -3.15 4.20 14.56
C CYS A 82 -3.13 4.73 16.00
N SER A 83 -2.97 6.05 16.17
CA SER A 83 -2.92 6.70 17.48
C SER A 83 -4.31 7.20 17.91
N GLU A 84 -4.69 6.83 19.14
CA GLU A 84 -5.74 7.42 19.98
C GLU A 84 -7.13 7.67 19.36
N GLY A 85 -7.85 6.61 18.97
CA GLY A 85 -9.33 6.60 18.90
C GLY A 85 -10.02 7.57 17.92
N LYS A 86 -9.25 8.41 17.22
CA LYS A 86 -9.68 9.32 16.16
C LYS A 86 -8.61 9.33 15.09
N CYS A 87 -8.50 8.21 14.41
CA CYS A 87 -7.78 8.20 13.17
C CYS A 87 -8.69 8.81 12.10
N ASN A 88 -8.63 10.14 11.93
CA ASN A 88 -9.30 10.83 10.82
C ASN A 88 -8.81 10.33 9.44
N ARG A 89 -7.72 9.56 9.40
CA ARG A 89 -7.17 8.87 8.22
C ARG A 89 -7.53 7.39 8.13
N CYS A 90 -8.19 6.81 9.14
CA CYS A 90 -8.70 5.44 9.13
C CYS A 90 -10.06 5.38 8.43
N GLY A 91 -10.18 6.12 7.32
CA GLY A 91 -11.38 6.27 6.52
C GLY A 91 -11.13 6.03 5.04
N ASP A 92 -9.87 6.16 4.58
CA ASP A 92 -9.43 5.66 3.28
C ASP A 92 -9.17 4.14 3.39
N PHE A 93 -10.21 3.42 3.79
CA PHE A 93 -10.25 1.99 3.63
C PHE A 93 -10.08 1.67 2.15
N CYS A 94 -9.47 0.53 1.86
CA CYS A 94 -9.58 -0.09 0.55
C CYS A 94 -11.05 -0.39 0.24
N THR A 95 -11.77 0.61 -0.24
CA THR A 95 -13.11 0.47 -0.84
C THR A 95 -13.05 -0.24 -2.18
N PHE A 96 -11.83 -0.48 -2.69
CA PHE A 96 -11.53 -1.22 -3.90
C PHE A 96 -12.00 -2.69 -3.86
N GLY A 97 -12.24 -3.22 -2.65
CA GLY A 97 -12.67 -4.60 -2.41
C GLY A 97 -14.17 -4.83 -2.18
N LYS A 98 -15.08 -3.86 -2.37
CA LYS A 98 -16.50 -4.23 -2.57
C LYS A 98 -16.64 -4.85 -3.95
N LYS A 99 -16.30 -6.14 -4.06
CA LYS A 99 -16.87 -7.01 -5.10
C LYS A 99 -18.38 -6.79 -5.07
N LYS A 100 -18.93 -6.11 -6.09
CA LYS A 100 -20.33 -6.30 -6.45
C LYS A 100 -20.45 -7.77 -6.85
N GLY A 101 -21.00 -8.60 -5.98
CA GLY A 101 -21.35 -9.98 -6.35
C GLY A 101 -21.30 -10.98 -5.21
N SER A 102 -22.34 -11.00 -4.37
CA SER A 102 -23.35 -12.07 -4.35
C SER A 102 -24.53 -11.63 -3.50
#